data_AF-A0A838D1B2-F1
#
_entry.id   AF-A0A838D1B2-F1
#
_cell.length_a   1.000
_cell.length_b   1.000
_cell.length_c   1.000
_cell.angle_alpha   90.00
_cell.angle_beta   90.00
_cell.angle_gamma   90.00
#
_symmetry.space_group_name_H-M   'P 1'
#
loop_
_entity.id
_entity.type
_entity.pdbx_description
1 polymer ?
#
loop_
_entity_poly.entity_id
_entity_poly.type
_entity_poly.pdbx_seq_one_letter_code
_entity_poly.pdbx_strand_id
1 'polypeptide(L)'
;MECSFISKLSVEEFKHILRIAGKDIEGSKKSVVALSEVKGVGYNLSQVILQSLNINPYIRVGFLTDKELSDIENSIRNIGTIGVPNWFLNRRKDMDSGADIHLITSDLDFTKTNDIE
;
A
#
# COMPACT_ATOMS: atom_id res chain seq x y z
N MET A 1 0.60 -6.92 35.22
CA MET A 1 1.71 -6.16 34.61
C MET A 1 1.21 -5.49 33.30
N GLU A 2 -0.01 -4.95 33.29
CA GLU A 2 -0.73 -4.54 32.06
C GLU A 2 -1.29 -3.12 32.15
N CYS A 3 -0.51 -2.15 32.63
CA CYS A 3 -0.98 -0.78 32.69
C CYS A 3 0.15 0.21 32.42
N SER A 4 0.68 0.19 31.19
CA SER A 4 1.70 1.16 30.75
C SER A 4 1.57 1.57 29.28
N PHE A 5 0.52 1.15 28.56
CA PHE A 5 0.43 1.35 27.11
C PHE A 5 -0.72 2.27 26.63
N ILE A 6 -1.36 3.03 27.53
CA ILE A 6 -2.47 3.92 27.15
C ILE A 6 -2.06 5.41 27.09
N SER A 7 -0.85 5.80 27.51
CA SER A 7 -0.48 7.21 27.69
C SER A 7 0.55 7.77 26.70
N LYS A 8 0.53 7.33 25.44
CA LYS A 8 1.21 8.03 24.33
C LYS A 8 0.22 8.30 23.19
N LEU A 9 -0.92 8.93 23.48
CA LEU A 9 -1.66 9.69 22.45
C LEU A 9 -1.31 11.16 22.61
N SER A 10 -0.06 11.50 22.30
CA SER A 10 0.36 12.89 22.18
C SER A 10 0.03 13.36 20.77
N VAL A 11 -1.09 14.07 20.60
CA VAL A 11 -1.31 15.11 19.57
C VAL A 11 -0.62 14.85 18.21
N GLU A 12 -0.74 13.66 17.65
CA GLU A 12 -0.36 13.43 16.26
C GLU A 12 -1.52 13.97 15.43
N GLU A 13 -1.22 14.88 14.49
CA GLU A 13 -2.20 15.50 13.61
C GLU A 13 -2.98 14.42 12.86
N PHE A 14 -4.18 14.11 13.36
CA PHE A 14 -5.01 13.07 12.79
C PHE A 14 -5.55 13.54 11.44
N LYS A 15 -5.10 12.90 10.37
CA LYS A 15 -5.60 13.16 9.03
C LYS A 15 -6.87 12.37 8.79
N HIS A 16 -7.99 13.05 8.60
CA HIS A 16 -9.29 12.43 8.36
C HIS A 16 -9.41 11.82 6.96
N ILE A 17 -8.80 12.46 5.96
CA ILE A 17 -8.85 12.04 4.55
C ILE A 17 -7.42 12.04 4.02
N LEU A 18 -7.02 10.92 3.42
CA LEU A 18 -5.72 10.76 2.79
C LEU A 18 -5.94 10.26 1.36
N ARG A 19 -5.14 10.76 0.42
CA ARG A 19 -5.17 10.28 -0.96
C ARG A 19 -3.94 9.43 -1.23
N ILE A 20 -4.16 8.15 -1.55
CA ILE A 20 -3.10 7.18 -1.82
C ILE A 20 -3.34 6.59 -3.20
N ALA A 21 -2.32 6.64 -4.07
CA ALA A 21 -2.37 6.04 -5.41
C ALA A 21 -3.64 6.38 -6.22
N GLY A 22 -4.09 7.63 -6.13
CA GLY A 22 -5.24 8.16 -6.86
C GLY A 22 -6.61 7.99 -6.17
N LYS A 23 -6.68 7.26 -5.05
CA LYS A 23 -7.93 7.00 -4.31
C LYS A 23 -7.95 7.71 -2.95
N ASP A 24 -9.11 8.25 -2.60
CA ASP A 24 -9.36 8.86 -1.30
C ASP A 24 -9.72 7.79 -0.27
N ILE A 25 -9.05 7.84 0.88
CA ILE A 25 -9.11 6.88 1.96
C ILE A 25 -9.45 7.60 3.26
N GLU A 26 -10.32 6.98 4.04
CA GLU A 26 -10.71 7.46 5.36
C GLU A 26 -9.66 7.10 6.42
N GLY A 27 -9.19 8.10 7.16
CA GLY A 27 -8.16 7.95 8.18
C GLY A 27 -8.57 7.12 9.41
N SER A 28 -9.86 6.81 9.57
CA SER A 28 -10.39 5.96 10.65
C SER A 28 -10.05 4.48 10.47
N LYS A 29 -9.78 4.06 9.22
CA LYS A 29 -9.51 2.67 8.85
C LYS A 29 -8.10 2.24 9.26
N LYS A 30 -7.94 0.93 9.48
CA LYS A 30 -6.63 0.30 9.73
C LYS A 30 -5.78 0.37 8.48
N SER A 31 -4.46 0.53 8.64
CA SER A 31 -3.51 0.65 7.54
C SER A 31 -3.62 -0.47 6.51
N VAL A 32 -3.73 -1.73 6.94
CA VAL A 32 -3.88 -2.87 6.01
C VAL A 32 -5.12 -2.76 5.13
N VAL A 33 -6.25 -2.40 5.75
CA VAL A 33 -7.56 -2.35 5.07
C VAL A 33 -7.58 -1.19 4.10
N ALA A 34 -7.11 -0.02 4.53
CA ALA A 34 -6.98 1.16 3.69
C ALA A 34 -6.13 0.91 2.44
N LEU A 35 -4.95 0.28 2.58
CA LEU A 35 -4.11 -0.03 1.44
C LEU A 35 -4.76 -1.05 0.49
N SER A 36 -5.53 -1.99 1.03
CA SER A 36 -6.26 -2.97 0.20
C SER A 36 -7.41 -2.39 -0.62
N GLU A 37 -7.80 -1.13 -0.37
CA GLU A 37 -8.82 -0.45 -1.17
C GLU A 37 -8.28 0.08 -2.50
N VAL A 38 -6.96 0.16 -2.64
CA VAL A 38 -6.28 0.56 -3.88
C VAL A 38 -6.35 -0.59 -4.88
N LYS A 39 -6.79 -0.33 -6.12
CA LYS A 39 -6.84 -1.36 -7.15
C LYS A 39 -5.43 -1.85 -7.48
N GLY A 40 -5.24 -3.17 -7.50
CA GLY A 40 -3.94 -3.81 -7.68
C GLY A 40 -3.26 -4.20 -6.38
N VAL A 41 -3.67 -3.64 -5.23
CA VAL A 41 -3.15 -3.98 -3.90
C VAL A 41 -4.20 -4.77 -3.11
N GLY A 42 -3.89 -6.03 -2.80
CA GLY A 42 -4.74 -6.88 -1.97
C GLY A 42 -4.34 -6.86 -0.49
N TYR A 43 -5.15 -7.50 0.37
CA TYR A 43 -4.88 -7.62 1.81
C TYR A 43 -3.48 -8.19 2.11
N ASN A 44 -3.09 -9.26 1.40
CA ASN A 44 -1.79 -9.91 1.61
C ASN A 44 -0.62 -9.02 1.16
N LEU A 45 -0.77 -8.33 0.02
CA LEU A 45 0.21 -7.36 -0.46
C LEU A 45 0.41 -6.21 0.55
N SER A 46 -0.69 -5.63 1.03
CA SER A 46 -0.66 -4.60 2.07
C SER A 46 0.09 -5.07 3.32
N GLN A 47 -0.17 -6.30 3.76
CA GLN A 47 0.47 -6.87 4.93
C GLN A 47 1.99 -7.03 4.74
N VAL A 48 2.43 -7.55 3.59
CA VAL A 48 3.85 -7.72 3.27
C VAL A 48 4.56 -6.37 3.20
N ILE A 49 3.95 -5.37 2.57
CA ILE A 49 4.54 -4.02 2.47
C ILE A 49 4.70 -3.38 3.85
N LEU A 50 3.66 -3.45 4.69
CA LEU A 50 3.71 -2.92 6.05
C LEU A 50 4.74 -3.64 6.91
N GLN A 51 4.89 -4.96 6.75
CA GLN A 51 5.93 -5.73 7.41
C GLN A 51 7.34 -5.36 6.93
N SER A 52 7.53 -5.15 5.63
CA SER A 52 8.82 -4.71 5.06
C SER A 52 9.24 -3.34 5.57
N LEU A 53 8.29 -2.44 5.80
CA LEU A 53 8.53 -1.10 6.35
C LEU A 53 8.53 -1.07 7.87
N ASN A 54 8.31 -2.22 8.53
CA ASN A 54 8.22 -2.35 9.98
C ASN A 54 7.15 -1.41 10.60
N ILE A 55 6.07 -1.14 9.85
CA ILE A 55 4.93 -0.34 10.27
C ILE A 55 3.87 -1.28 10.85
N ASN A 56 3.27 -0.91 11.99
CA ASN A 56 2.25 -1.75 12.60
C ASN A 56 0.94 -1.73 11.77
N PRO A 57 0.47 -2.89 11.28
CA PRO A 57 -0.71 -3.00 10.43
C PRO A 57 -2.04 -2.60 11.09
N TYR A 58 -2.09 -2.60 12.42
CA TYR A 58 -3.29 -2.30 13.20
C TYR A 58 -3.44 -0.81 13.54
N ILE A 59 -2.44 0.01 13.23
CA ILE A 59 -2.51 1.46 13.38
C ILE A 59 -3.55 2.01 12.40
N ARG A 60 -4.18 3.14 12.75
CA ARG A 60 -5.08 3.85 11.83
C ARG A 60 -4.27 4.71 10.87
N VAL A 61 -4.69 4.76 9.62
CA VAL A 61 -3.97 5.47 8.54
C VAL A 61 -3.82 6.96 8.86
N GLY A 62 -4.80 7.54 9.56
CA GLY A 62 -4.77 8.94 9.96
C GLY A 62 -3.63 9.32 10.91
N PHE A 63 -2.93 8.35 11.51
CA PHE A 63 -1.74 8.59 12.35
C PHE A 63 -0.42 8.37 11.59
N LEU A 64 -0.46 7.93 10.32
CA LEU A 64 0.76 7.76 9.54
C LEU A 64 1.38 9.11 9.19
N THR A 65 2.70 9.17 9.29
CA THR A 65 3.48 10.33 8.88
C THR A 65 3.56 10.43 7.35
N ASP A 66 3.78 11.63 6.81
CA ASP A 66 3.94 11.81 5.36
C ASP A 66 5.14 11.05 4.79
N LYS A 67 6.16 10.80 5.63
CA LYS A 67 7.32 9.98 5.26
C LYS A 67 6.92 8.52 5.06
N GLU A 68 6.24 7.93 6.04
CA GLU A 68 5.74 6.56 5.96
C GLU A 68 4.80 6.38 4.77
N LEU A 69 3.94 7.37 4.50
CA LEU A 69 3.07 7.37 3.32
C LEU A 69 3.86 7.36 2.01
N SER A 70 4.88 8.21 1.89
CA SER A 70 5.75 8.23 0.71
C SER A 70 6.52 6.91 0.54
N ASP A 71 7.01 6.34 1.63
CA ASP A 71 7.71 5.06 1.62
C ASP A 71 6.79 3.91 1.21
N ILE A 72 5.52 3.93 1.66
CA ILE A 72 4.49 2.98 1.22
C ILE A 72 4.23 3.15 -0.28
N GLU A 73 4.03 4.37 -0.78
CA GLU A 73 3.79 4.59 -2.22
C GLU A 73 4.98 4.13 -3.07
N ASN A 74 6.20 4.42 -2.64
CA ASN A 74 7.42 3.97 -3.30
C ASN A 74 7.54 2.43 -3.27
N SER A 75 7.16 1.82 -2.16
CA SER A 75 7.14 0.37 -1.99
C SER A 75 6.12 -0.29 -2.92
N ILE A 76 4.91 0.26 -3.06
CA ILE A 76 3.88 -0.26 -3.97
C ILE A 76 4.35 -0.14 -5.43
N ARG A 77 5.03 0.96 -5.81
CA ARG A 77 5.58 1.11 -7.16
C ARG A 77 6.73 0.14 -7.44
N ASN A 78 7.56 -0.14 -6.44
CA ASN A 78 8.79 -0.95 -6.58
C ASN A 78 8.72 -2.29 -5.84
N ILE A 79 7.63 -3.04 -6.02
CA ILE A 79 7.44 -4.32 -5.31
C ILE A 79 8.56 -5.33 -5.59
N GLY A 80 9.17 -5.30 -6.77
CA GLY A 80 10.32 -6.17 -7.09
C GLY A 80 11.53 -5.99 -6.15
N THR A 81 11.66 -4.84 -5.48
CA THR A 81 12.78 -4.56 -4.56
C THR A 81 12.54 -5.06 -3.14
N ILE A 82 11.29 -5.40 -2.79
CA ILE A 82 10.88 -5.82 -1.43
C ILE A 82 11.23 -7.30 -1.17
N GLY A 83 11.77 -8.01 -2.16
CA GLY A 83 12.14 -9.42 -2.04
C GLY A 83 10.94 -10.36 -2.11
N VAL A 84 9.82 -9.91 -2.68
CA VAL A 84 8.64 -10.75 -2.91
C VAL A 84 8.87 -11.62 -4.14
N PRO A 85 8.46 -12.90 -4.12
CA PRO A 85 8.65 -13.78 -5.26
C PRO A 85 7.93 -13.28 -6.51
N ASN A 86 8.48 -13.55 -7.69
CA ASN A 86 7.94 -13.03 -8.96
C ASN A 86 6.48 -13.45 -9.20
N TRP A 87 6.03 -14.60 -8.67
CA TRP A 87 4.62 -15.04 -8.75
C TRP A 87 3.63 -14.14 -8.01
N PHE A 88 4.10 -13.21 -7.20
CA PHE A 88 3.29 -12.25 -6.45
C PHE A 88 2.96 -10.98 -7.25
N LEU A 89 3.62 -10.76 -8.39
CA LEU A 89 3.45 -9.60 -9.24
C LEU A 89 2.26 -9.79 -10.21
N ASN A 90 1.52 -8.70 -10.45
CA ASN A 90 0.29 -8.71 -11.25
C ASN A 90 0.56 -9.00 -12.74
N ARG A 91 1.65 -8.48 -13.29
CA ARG A 91 2.05 -8.68 -14.70
C ARG A 91 3.45 -9.28 -14.74
N ARG A 92 3.55 -10.55 -15.11
CA ARG A 92 4.83 -11.28 -15.20
C ARG A 92 5.20 -11.46 -16.66
N LYS A 93 6.50 -11.33 -16.96
CA LYS A 93 7.04 -11.42 -18.33
C LYS A 93 6.22 -10.60 -19.31
N ASP A 94 6.19 -9.31 -19.08
CA ASP A 94 5.54 -8.39 -19.98
C ASP A 94 6.04 -8.57 -21.43
N MET A 95 5.15 -8.49 -22.43
CA MET A 95 5.49 -8.77 -23.83
C MET A 95 6.44 -7.73 -24.41
N ASP A 96 6.35 -6.48 -23.96
CA ASP A 96 7.16 -5.38 -24.48
C ASP A 96 8.50 -5.27 -23.74
N SER A 97 8.47 -5.22 -22.41
CA SER A 97 9.68 -5.01 -21.59
C SER A 97 10.39 -6.29 -21.16
N GLY A 98 9.71 -7.45 -21.19
CA GLY A 98 10.20 -8.70 -20.63
C GLY A 98 10.33 -8.71 -19.10
N ALA A 99 10.01 -7.60 -18.42
CA ALA A 99 10.14 -7.46 -16.98
C ALA A 99 8.87 -7.88 -16.23
N ASP A 100 9.02 -8.17 -14.94
CA ASP A 100 7.89 -8.39 -14.04
C ASP A 100 7.48 -7.06 -13.41
N ILE A 101 6.25 -6.63 -13.67
CA ILE A 101 5.72 -5.30 -13.32
C ILE A 101 4.52 -5.45 -12.40
N HIS A 102 4.41 -4.53 -11.44
CA HIS A 102 3.19 -4.35 -10.67
C HIS A 102 2.45 -3.10 -11.15
N LEU A 103 1.25 -3.29 -11.70
CA LEU A 103 0.38 -2.20 -12.15
C LEU A 103 -0.64 -1.85 -11.07
N ILE A 104 -0.92 -0.56 -10.92
CA ILE A 104 -1.74 0.01 -9.85
C ILE A 104 -2.83 0.92 -10.46
N THR A 105 -4.01 0.98 -9.83
CA THR A 105 -5.11 1.91 -10.15
C THR A 105 -5.33 2.10 -11.66
N SER A 106 -5.02 3.28 -12.19
CA SER A 106 -5.32 3.68 -13.57
C SER A 106 -4.50 2.91 -14.59
N ASP A 107 -3.26 2.56 -14.26
CA ASP A 107 -2.36 1.85 -15.16
C ASP A 107 -2.85 0.41 -15.40
N LEU A 108 -3.45 -0.19 -14.37
CA LEU A 108 -4.08 -1.52 -14.46
C LEU A 108 -5.31 -1.49 -15.37
N ASP A 109 -6.20 -0.50 -15.18
CA ASP A 109 -7.42 -0.37 -16.00
C ASP A 109 -7.08 -0.06 -17.47
N PHE A 110 -6.07 0.79 -17.71
CA PHE A 110 -5.60 1.13 -19.05
C PHE A 110 -5.00 -0.08 -19.77
N THR A 111 -4.08 -0.79 -19.10
CA THR A 111 -3.48 -2.02 -19.61
C THR A 111 -4.55 -3.04 -19.99
N LYS A 112 -5.51 -3.27 -19.09
CA LYS A 112 -6.57 -4.26 -19.31
C LYS A 112 -7.41 -3.93 -20.53
N THR A 113 -7.64 -2.64 -20.81
CA THR A 113 -8.38 -2.21 -22.01
C THR A 113 -7.55 -2.46 -23.26
N ASN A 114 -6.27 -2.06 -23.25
CA ASN A 114 -5.36 -2.27 -24.38
C ASN A 114 -5.13 -3.75 -24.72
N ASP A 115 -5.20 -4.66 -23.73
CA ASP A 115 -5.04 -6.09 -23.97
C ASP A 115 -6.28 -6.72 -24.65
N ILE A 116 -7.44 -6.06 -24.60
CA ILE A 116 -8.71 -6.54 -25.16
C ILE A 116 -8.94 -5.99 -26.58
N GLU A 117 -8.49 -4.77 -26.85
CA GLU A 117 -8.55 -4.13 -28.17
C GLU A 117 -7.56 -4.75 -29.17
#